data_AF-D7DSH5-F1
#
_entry.id   AF-D7DSH5-F1
#
_cell.length_a   1.000
_cell.length_b   1.000
_cell.length_c   1.000
_cell.angle_alpha   90.00
_cell.angle_beta   90.00
_cell.angle_gamma   90.00
#
_symmetry.space_group_name_H-M   'P 1'
#
loop_
_entity.id
_entity.type
_entity.pdbx_description
1 polymer ?
#
loop_
_entity_poly.entity_id
_entity_poly.type
_entity_poly.pdbx_seq_one_letter_code
_entity_poly.pdbx_strand_id
1 'polypeptide(L)'
;MLKIIYGGDITYSDVLKPSSASSSITYIEAEPKNKPENINQLKKLKKLKKLKIVVDTSTKDKKELLINKFEELDLKFEEIDYVINTHSHFDHVGNNNLFKNATIINYNNYKKFADEFSRYGIEIIETLGHTMDSIAVVYDDYVVAGDAIPVKNNIFRNLPPKVRENEKLATESLNKIKNLKKNIITGHNGLLKIDEYLNLIDRD
;
A
#
# COMPACT_ATOMS: atom_id res chain seq x y z
N MET A 1 -7.86 -7.24 8.74
CA MET A 1 -8.08 -5.86 9.26
C MET A 1 -7.06 -4.93 8.63
N LEU A 2 -7.48 -3.74 8.21
CA LEU A 2 -6.58 -2.70 7.67
C LEU A 2 -6.73 -1.42 8.50
N LYS A 3 -5.61 -0.75 8.81
CA LYS A 3 -5.57 0.55 9.48
C LYS A 3 -4.60 1.47 8.74
N ILE A 4 -5.00 2.71 8.51
CA ILE A 4 -4.11 3.76 8.00
C ILE A 4 -3.41 4.37 9.21
N ILE A 5 -2.10 4.16 9.33
CA ILE A 5 -1.29 4.74 10.41
C ILE A 5 -1.08 6.23 10.16
N TYR A 6 -0.80 6.57 8.90
CA TYR A 6 -0.58 7.93 8.44
C TYR A 6 -1.01 8.05 6.97
N GLY A 7 -1.67 9.15 6.61
CA GLY A 7 -2.19 9.36 5.25
C GLY A 7 -1.33 10.25 4.36
N GLY A 8 -0.13 10.62 4.80
CA GLY A 8 0.64 11.70 4.17
C GLY A 8 0.15 13.09 4.59
N ASP A 9 0.91 14.09 4.19
CA ASP A 9 0.72 15.51 4.53
C ASP A 9 0.49 16.41 3.32
N ILE A 10 0.38 15.87 2.10
CA ILE A 10 0.12 16.70 0.93
C ILE A 10 -1.32 17.19 0.94
N THR A 11 -1.46 18.52 0.89
CA THR A 11 -2.70 19.20 0.50
C THR A 11 -2.61 19.66 -0.96
N TYR A 12 -3.72 20.09 -1.56
CA TYR A 12 -3.76 20.50 -2.98
C TYR A 12 -2.76 21.62 -3.33
N SER A 13 -2.41 22.49 -2.37
CA SER A 13 -1.39 23.53 -2.56
C SER A 13 0.04 22.98 -2.68
N ASP A 14 0.31 21.79 -2.14
CA ASP A 14 1.67 21.24 -2.00
C ASP A 14 2.12 20.42 -3.22
N VAL A 15 1.19 20.09 -4.13
CA VAL A 15 1.44 19.37 -5.41
C VAL A 15 2.48 20.08 -6.31
N LEU A 16 2.74 21.37 -6.05
CA LEU A 16 3.72 22.18 -6.78
C LEU A 16 5.15 22.11 -6.20
N LYS A 17 5.36 21.51 -5.02
CA LYS A 17 6.67 21.40 -4.35
C LYS A 17 6.85 20.00 -3.72
N PRO A 18 7.08 18.95 -4.51
CA PRO A 18 7.06 17.56 -4.04
C PRO A 18 8.26 17.13 -3.16
N SER A 19 9.29 17.95 -2.98
CA SER A 19 10.55 17.51 -2.34
C SER A 19 10.50 17.34 -0.81
N SER A 20 9.35 17.53 -0.17
CA SER A 20 9.20 17.48 1.30
C SER A 20 7.96 16.71 1.77
N ALA A 21 7.30 15.97 0.88
CA ALA A 21 6.11 15.21 1.24
C ALA A 21 6.47 13.88 1.88
N SER A 22 5.67 13.45 2.84
CA SER A 22 5.81 12.16 3.50
C SER A 22 4.78 11.19 2.96
N SER A 23 5.17 9.93 2.71
CA SER A 23 4.22 8.92 2.24
C SER A 23 3.22 8.51 3.33
N SER A 24 2.07 8.00 2.89
CA SER A 24 1.17 7.20 3.70
C SER A 24 1.89 5.98 4.29
N ILE A 25 1.41 5.53 5.44
CA ILE A 25 1.82 4.29 6.12
C ILE A 25 0.56 3.50 6.40
N THR A 26 0.51 2.25 5.96
CA THR A 26 -0.66 1.38 6.16
C THR A 26 -0.27 0.12 6.92
N TYR A 27 -1.07 -0.27 7.91
CA TYR A 27 -0.97 -1.53 8.61
C TYR A 27 -2.05 -2.50 8.16
N ILE A 28 -1.67 -3.74 7.90
CA ILE A 28 -2.55 -4.85 7.54
C ILE A 28 -2.31 -6.01 8.50
N GLU A 29 -3.37 -6.45 9.18
CA GLU A 29 -3.40 -7.72 9.90
C GLU A 29 -4.30 -8.69 9.12
N ALA A 30 -3.69 -9.64 8.40
CA ALA A 30 -4.41 -10.55 7.52
C ALA A 30 -4.58 -11.94 8.14
N GLU A 31 -5.82 -12.43 8.11
CA GLU A 31 -6.17 -13.80 8.48
C GLU A 31 -5.97 -14.73 7.28
N PRO A 32 -5.54 -15.98 7.49
CA PRO A 32 -5.50 -16.97 6.41
C PRO A 32 -6.90 -17.15 5.78
N LYS A 33 -7.00 -16.89 4.48
CA LYS A 33 -8.18 -17.20 3.67
C LYS A 33 -8.07 -18.67 3.27
N ASN A 34 -9.01 -19.48 3.71
CA ASN A 34 -9.33 -20.76 3.06
C ASN A 34 -10.76 -21.14 3.37
N LYS A 35 -11.53 -21.47 2.32
CA LYS A 35 -12.58 -22.48 2.47
C LYS A 35 -11.86 -23.83 2.49
N PRO A 36 -11.82 -24.53 3.63
CA PRO A 36 -11.15 -25.82 3.73
C PRO A 36 -11.88 -26.85 2.86
N GLU A 37 -11.18 -27.51 1.95
CA GLU A 37 -11.74 -28.59 1.13
C GLU A 37 -11.72 -29.94 1.86
N ASN A 38 -10.86 -30.07 2.88
CA ASN A 38 -10.79 -31.26 3.73
C ASN A 38 -10.20 -31.00 5.13
N ILE A 39 -10.32 -32.00 6.01
CA ILE A 39 -9.89 -31.96 7.43
C ILE A 39 -8.37 -31.77 7.59
N ASN A 40 -7.55 -32.30 6.68
CA ASN A 40 -6.09 -32.15 6.76
C ASN A 40 -5.65 -30.72 6.42
N GLN A 41 -6.28 -30.11 5.42
CA GLN A 41 -6.08 -28.70 5.08
C GLN A 41 -6.59 -27.79 6.21
N LEU A 42 -7.74 -28.11 6.82
CA LEU A 42 -8.25 -27.42 8.01
C LEU A 42 -7.26 -27.46 9.19
N LYS A 43 -6.65 -28.62 9.46
CA LYS A 43 -5.62 -28.78 10.50
C LYS A 43 -4.35 -27.98 10.20
N LYS A 44 -3.96 -27.87 8.92
CA LYS A 44 -2.83 -27.04 8.49
C LYS A 44 -3.13 -25.54 8.62
N LEU A 45 -4.35 -25.12 8.29
CA LEU A 45 -4.85 -23.76 8.47
C LEU A 45 -4.88 -23.32 9.93
N LYS A 46 -5.33 -24.20 10.84
CA LYS A 46 -5.29 -23.92 12.28
C LYS A 46 -3.88 -23.67 12.83
N LYS A 47 -2.83 -24.03 12.08
CA LYS A 47 -1.44 -23.72 12.41
C LYS A 47 -0.93 -22.42 11.77
N LEU A 48 -1.63 -21.86 10.79
CA LEU A 48 -1.26 -20.58 10.18
C LEU A 48 -1.69 -19.45 11.11
N LYS A 49 -0.72 -18.65 11.53
CA LYS A 49 -0.95 -17.42 12.31
C LYS A 49 -1.41 -16.29 11.37
N LYS A 50 -1.91 -15.20 11.96
CA LYS A 50 -2.13 -13.95 11.21
C LYS A 50 -0.81 -13.43 10.66
N LEU A 51 -0.85 -12.78 9.49
CA LEU A 51 0.26 -11.97 9.01
C LEU A 51 0.08 -10.52 9.43
N LYS A 52 1.13 -9.93 10.00
CA LYS A 52 1.20 -8.50 10.33
C LYS A 52 2.12 -7.81 9.33
N ILE A 53 1.59 -6.86 8.58
CA ILE A 53 2.27 -6.22 7.45
C ILE A 53 2.19 -4.71 7.59
N VAL A 54 3.29 -4.04 7.26
CA VAL A 54 3.32 -2.59 7.05
C VAL A 54 3.58 -2.33 5.57
N VAL A 55 2.81 -1.41 4.97
CA VAL A 55 3.01 -0.93 3.61
C VAL A 55 3.53 0.50 3.67
N ASP A 56 4.75 0.68 3.16
CA ASP A 56 5.60 1.87 3.27
C ASP A 56 5.91 2.33 4.70
N THR A 57 6.95 3.13 4.87
CA THR A 57 7.45 3.56 6.18
C THR A 57 7.72 5.06 6.28
N SER A 58 7.28 5.83 5.29
CA SER A 58 7.38 7.29 5.25
C SER A 58 8.82 7.83 5.33
N THR A 59 8.98 9.14 5.46
CA THR A 59 10.26 9.82 5.67
C THR A 59 10.79 9.64 7.10
N LYS A 60 12.11 9.73 7.29
CA LYS A 60 12.78 9.56 8.59
C LYS A 60 12.25 10.46 9.71
N ASP A 61 11.78 11.67 9.40
CA ASP A 61 11.22 12.60 10.37
C ASP A 61 9.87 12.13 10.95
N LYS A 62 9.17 11.19 10.28
CA LYS A 62 7.94 10.57 10.78
C LYS A 62 8.18 9.42 11.76
N LYS A 63 9.43 9.16 12.15
CA LYS A 63 9.78 8.11 13.12
C LYS A 63 8.97 8.21 14.42
N GLU A 64 8.93 9.39 15.05
CA GLU A 64 8.22 9.58 16.31
C GLU A 64 6.71 9.40 16.15
N LEU A 65 6.14 9.85 15.03
CA LEU A 65 4.75 9.60 14.69
C LEU A 65 4.47 8.10 14.59
N LEU A 66 5.33 7.37 13.91
CA LEU A 66 5.20 5.92 13.73
C LEU A 66 5.30 5.16 15.06
N ILE A 67 6.22 5.56 15.94
CA ILE A 67 6.34 5.00 17.30
C ILE A 67 5.05 5.22 18.10
N ASN A 68 4.58 6.47 18.19
CA ASN A 68 3.37 6.81 18.93
C ASN A 68 2.15 6.04 18.41
N LYS A 69 2.02 5.91 17.07
CA LYS A 69 0.92 5.15 16.47
C LYS A 69 1.00 3.65 16.73
N PHE A 70 2.19 3.07 16.79
CA PHE A 70 2.37 1.67 17.17
C PHE A 70 1.97 1.44 18.63
N GLU A 71 2.36 2.34 19.53
CA GLU A 71 1.97 2.31 20.94
C GLU A 71 0.45 2.45 21.13
N GLU A 72 -0.20 3.40 20.45
CA GLU A 72 -1.66 3.57 20.47
C GLU A 72 -2.42 2.32 20.00
N LEU A 73 -1.81 1.54 19.10
CA LEU A 73 -2.38 0.34 18.53
C LEU A 73 -2.02 -0.94 19.30
N ASP A 74 -1.25 -0.83 20.39
CA ASP A 74 -0.66 -1.95 21.13
C ASP A 74 0.11 -2.92 20.21
N LEU A 75 0.87 -2.35 19.27
CA LEU A 75 1.70 -3.08 18.31
C LEU A 75 3.18 -2.90 18.63
N LYS A 76 3.95 -3.97 18.42
CA LYS A 76 5.42 -3.94 18.50
C LYS A 76 6.03 -4.07 17.12
N PHE A 77 7.10 -3.33 16.86
CA PHE A 77 7.82 -3.37 15.58
C PHE A 77 8.36 -4.78 15.28
N GLU A 78 8.75 -5.52 16.31
CA GLU A 78 9.30 -6.88 16.24
C GLU A 78 8.25 -7.94 15.84
N GLU A 79 6.96 -7.61 15.93
CA GLU A 79 5.86 -8.50 15.56
C GLU A 79 5.44 -8.35 14.09
N ILE A 80 5.99 -7.38 13.38
CA ILE A 80 5.73 -7.20 11.96
C ILE A 80 6.49 -8.26 11.16
N ASP A 81 5.74 -9.05 10.39
CA ASP A 81 6.29 -10.13 9.57
C ASP A 81 6.89 -9.59 8.27
N TYR A 82 6.22 -8.61 7.66
CA TYR A 82 6.61 -8.04 6.37
C TYR A 82 6.50 -6.51 6.34
N VAL A 83 7.47 -5.87 5.68
CA VAL A 83 7.33 -4.49 5.21
C VAL A 83 7.30 -4.53 3.69
N ILE A 84 6.19 -4.09 3.09
CA ILE A 84 6.06 -3.97 1.64
C ILE A 84 6.32 -2.52 1.25
N ASN A 85 7.37 -2.25 0.49
CA ASN A 85 7.61 -0.94 -0.09
C ASN A 85 6.96 -0.87 -1.47
N THR A 86 6.09 0.13 -1.67
CA THR A 86 5.43 0.36 -2.96
C THR A 86 6.43 0.74 -4.03
N HIS A 87 7.51 1.45 -3.67
CA HIS A 87 8.68 1.72 -4.49
C HIS A 87 9.84 2.22 -3.60
N SER A 88 10.98 2.55 -4.20
CA SER A 88 12.23 2.81 -3.47
C SER A 88 12.54 4.27 -3.14
N HIS A 89 11.61 5.22 -3.33
CA HIS A 89 11.88 6.61 -2.94
C HIS A 89 12.04 6.78 -1.42
N PHE A 90 12.83 7.79 -1.04
CA PHE A 90 13.30 8.00 0.33
C PHE A 90 12.16 8.24 1.33
N ASP A 91 11.06 8.81 0.85
CA ASP A 91 9.85 9.13 1.57
C ASP A 91 8.88 7.97 1.70
N HIS A 92 9.19 6.80 1.13
CA HIS A 92 8.44 5.55 1.29
C HIS A 92 9.21 4.49 2.09
N VAL A 93 10.53 4.61 2.20
CA VAL A 93 11.42 3.59 2.81
C VAL A 93 12.18 4.09 4.04
N GLY A 94 11.96 5.34 4.44
CA GLY A 94 12.79 6.08 5.38
C GLY A 94 12.94 5.45 6.77
N ASN A 95 11.93 4.69 7.23
CA ASN A 95 11.93 4.05 8.54
C ASN A 95 11.94 2.52 8.50
N ASN A 96 12.33 1.90 7.37
CA ASN A 96 12.45 0.44 7.26
C ASN A 96 13.33 -0.17 8.37
N ASN A 97 14.33 0.57 8.86
CA ASN A 97 15.24 0.14 9.92
C ASN A 97 14.59 -0.08 11.29
N LEU A 98 13.34 0.36 11.51
CA LEU A 98 12.59 0.08 12.73
C LEU A 98 12.09 -1.38 12.77
N PHE A 99 11.87 -2.00 11.62
CA PHE A 99 11.23 -3.31 11.47
C PHE A 99 12.26 -4.44 11.34
N LYS A 100 13.09 -4.64 12.37
CA LYS A 100 14.27 -5.53 12.32
C LYS A 100 13.97 -6.99 12.02
N ASN A 101 12.78 -7.48 12.40
CA ASN A 101 12.37 -8.87 12.18
C ASN A 101 11.57 -9.07 10.89
N ALA A 102 11.16 -7.97 10.25
CA ALA A 102 10.32 -8.04 9.07
C ALA A 102 11.15 -8.38 7.83
N THR A 103 10.58 -9.21 6.96
CA THR A 103 11.13 -9.38 5.61
C THR A 103 10.71 -8.20 4.74
N ILE A 104 11.67 -7.52 4.10
CA ILE A 104 11.40 -6.41 3.19
C ILE A 104 10.98 -6.96 1.82
N ILE A 105 9.81 -6.52 1.35
CA ILE A 105 9.22 -6.88 0.07
C ILE A 105 9.17 -5.65 -0.83
N ASN A 106 9.54 -5.82 -2.09
CA ASN A 106 9.50 -4.79 -3.13
C ASN A 106 9.33 -5.44 -4.50
N TYR A 107 9.34 -4.62 -5.56
CA TYR A 107 9.23 -5.06 -6.95
C TYR A 107 10.15 -6.23 -7.33
N ASN A 108 11.37 -6.27 -6.81
CA ASN A 108 12.37 -7.28 -7.21
C ASN A 108 12.13 -8.66 -6.60
N ASN A 109 11.36 -8.77 -5.51
CA ASN A 109 11.19 -10.02 -4.79
C ASN A 109 9.75 -10.44 -4.52
N TYR A 110 8.75 -9.57 -4.71
CA TYR A 110 7.36 -9.86 -4.31
C TYR A 110 6.81 -11.14 -4.93
N LYS A 111 7.19 -11.47 -6.18
CA LYS A 111 6.77 -12.70 -6.88
C LYS A 111 7.12 -13.97 -6.11
N LYS A 112 8.20 -13.97 -5.32
CA LYS A 112 8.61 -15.11 -4.48
C LYS A 112 7.63 -15.39 -3.33
N PHE A 113 6.83 -14.39 -2.95
CA PHE A 113 5.88 -14.44 -1.83
C PHE A 113 4.41 -14.40 -2.31
N ALA A 114 4.15 -14.35 -3.62
CA ALA A 114 2.81 -14.22 -4.19
C ALA A 114 1.86 -15.35 -3.71
N ASP A 115 2.32 -16.60 -3.73
CA ASP A 115 1.54 -17.75 -3.24
C ASP A 115 1.23 -17.66 -1.75
N GLU A 116 2.14 -17.08 -0.95
CA GLU A 116 1.89 -16.87 0.47
C GLU A 116 0.84 -15.79 0.67
N PHE A 117 1.03 -14.61 0.07
CA PHE A 117 0.10 -13.48 0.18
C PHE A 117 -1.31 -13.82 -0.31
N SER A 118 -1.42 -14.60 -1.40
CA SER A 118 -2.71 -15.06 -1.93
C SER A 118 -3.49 -15.87 -0.89
N ARG A 119 -2.82 -16.70 -0.07
CA ARG A 119 -3.46 -17.45 1.04
C ARG A 119 -4.01 -16.55 2.14
N TYR A 120 -3.67 -15.27 2.17
CA TYR A 120 -4.19 -14.28 3.11
C TYR A 120 -5.11 -13.26 2.42
N GLY A 121 -5.44 -13.46 1.14
CA GLY A 121 -6.25 -12.52 0.35
C GLY A 121 -5.52 -11.22 0.03
N ILE A 122 -4.19 -11.24 0.04
CA ILE A 122 -3.34 -10.12 -0.34
C ILE A 122 -2.86 -10.38 -1.77
N GLU A 123 -3.00 -9.39 -2.63
CA GLU A 123 -2.46 -9.39 -3.98
C GLU A 123 -1.53 -8.19 -4.14
N ILE A 124 -0.39 -8.41 -4.78
CA ILE A 124 0.54 -7.34 -5.15
C ILE A 124 0.49 -7.22 -6.68
N ILE A 125 0.18 -6.03 -7.16
CA ILE A 125 0.09 -5.73 -8.59
C ILE A 125 1.19 -4.75 -8.99
N GLU A 126 1.75 -4.93 -10.19
CA GLU A 126 2.70 -3.97 -10.76
C GLU A 126 1.97 -2.72 -11.22
N THR A 127 2.45 -1.55 -10.78
CA THR A 127 1.88 -0.24 -11.08
C THR A 127 2.96 0.70 -11.58
N LEU A 128 3.70 0.24 -12.60
CA LEU A 128 4.81 0.92 -13.22
C LEU A 128 4.44 2.33 -13.71
N GLY A 129 5.43 3.20 -13.79
CA GLY A 129 5.36 4.45 -14.54
C GLY A 129 5.67 5.68 -13.72
N HIS A 130 5.23 5.75 -12.45
CA HIS A 130 5.82 6.72 -11.51
C HIS A 130 7.32 6.42 -11.39
N THR A 131 7.62 5.19 -11.01
CA THR A 131 8.92 4.54 -11.19
C THR A 131 8.76 3.17 -11.83
N MET A 132 9.83 2.60 -12.36
CA MET A 132 9.84 1.24 -12.90
C MET A 132 9.85 0.13 -11.84
N ASP A 133 9.95 0.47 -10.55
CA ASP A 133 9.83 -0.45 -9.42
C ASP A 133 8.53 -0.26 -8.62
N SER A 134 7.56 0.46 -9.18
CA SER A 134 6.27 0.72 -8.51
C SER A 134 5.36 -0.52 -8.47
N ILE A 135 4.87 -0.84 -7.28
CA ILE A 135 3.85 -1.86 -6.98
C ILE A 135 2.74 -1.28 -6.09
N ALA A 136 1.56 -1.90 -6.13
CA ALA A 136 0.44 -1.61 -5.23
C ALA A 136 -0.01 -2.87 -4.50
N VAL A 137 -0.57 -2.70 -3.30
CA VAL A 137 -1.06 -3.80 -2.46
C VAL A 137 -2.58 -3.77 -2.42
N VAL A 138 -3.22 -4.83 -2.89
CA VAL A 138 -4.67 -5.03 -2.83
C VAL A 138 -4.99 -5.96 -1.66
N TYR A 139 -5.91 -5.53 -0.80
CA TYR A 139 -6.36 -6.31 0.35
C TYR A 139 -7.80 -5.99 0.71
N ASP A 140 -8.66 -7.01 0.75
CA ASP A 140 -10.12 -6.88 0.91
C ASP A 140 -10.69 -5.79 -0.03
N ASP A 141 -11.32 -4.74 0.49
CA ASP A 141 -11.93 -3.65 -0.29
C ASP A 141 -10.99 -2.46 -0.55
N TYR A 142 -9.69 -2.63 -0.31
CA TYR A 142 -8.70 -1.55 -0.39
C TYR A 142 -7.59 -1.86 -1.40
N VAL A 143 -7.02 -0.78 -1.94
CA VAL A 143 -5.74 -0.77 -2.64
C VAL A 143 -4.84 0.32 -2.04
N VAL A 144 -3.66 -0.07 -1.58
CA VAL A 144 -2.58 0.86 -1.19
C VAL A 144 -1.76 1.14 -2.45
N ALA A 145 -1.92 2.33 -3.01
CA ALA A 145 -1.49 2.65 -4.36
C ALA A 145 -0.04 3.15 -4.45
N GLY A 146 0.56 3.59 -3.33
CA GLY A 146 1.79 4.38 -3.38
C GLY A 146 1.66 5.55 -4.34
N ASP A 147 2.72 5.83 -5.08
CA ASP A 147 2.77 6.95 -6.03
C ASP A 147 2.28 6.61 -7.44
N ALA A 148 1.70 5.43 -7.62
CA ALA A 148 0.82 5.22 -8.78
C ALA A 148 -0.41 6.14 -8.69
N ILE A 149 -0.87 6.47 -7.47
CA ILE A 149 -1.87 7.50 -7.18
C ILE A 149 -1.36 8.36 -6.00
N PRO A 150 -0.51 9.38 -6.24
CA PRO A 150 0.10 10.18 -5.18
C PRO A 150 -0.96 10.95 -4.38
N VAL A 151 -1.96 11.52 -5.05
CA VAL A 151 -3.04 12.29 -4.43
C VAL A 151 -4.40 11.95 -5.02
N LYS A 152 -5.48 12.21 -4.27
CA LYS A 152 -6.86 11.93 -4.70
C LYS A 152 -7.22 12.59 -6.03
N ASN A 153 -6.68 13.79 -6.28
CA ASN A 153 -6.94 14.55 -7.49
C ASN A 153 -6.45 13.87 -8.78
N ASN A 154 -5.51 12.93 -8.69
CA ASN A 154 -5.15 12.10 -9.84
C ASN A 154 -6.37 11.30 -10.35
N ILE A 155 -7.17 10.77 -9.43
CA ILE A 155 -8.41 10.06 -9.76
C ILE A 155 -9.48 11.04 -10.25
N PHE A 156 -9.73 12.13 -9.51
CA PHE A 156 -10.80 13.07 -9.86
C PHE A 156 -10.60 13.74 -11.22
N ARG A 157 -9.35 13.99 -11.61
CA ARG A 157 -9.01 14.64 -12.89
C ARG A 157 -8.67 13.65 -14.01
N ASN A 158 -8.65 12.35 -13.71
CA ASN A 158 -8.16 11.31 -14.62
C ASN A 158 -6.75 11.62 -15.17
N LEU A 159 -5.85 12.05 -14.28
CA LEU A 159 -4.48 12.46 -14.65
C LEU A 159 -3.45 11.58 -13.95
N PRO A 160 -2.49 11.00 -14.69
CA PRO A 160 -1.40 10.24 -14.07
C PRO A 160 -0.55 11.12 -13.14
N PRO A 161 0.26 10.50 -12.26
CA PRO A 161 1.22 11.19 -11.39
C PRO A 161 2.04 12.24 -12.14
N LYS A 162 2.12 13.48 -11.65
CA LYS A 162 2.89 14.54 -12.34
C LYS A 162 4.37 14.19 -12.44
N VAL A 163 4.94 13.67 -11.35
CA VAL A 163 6.29 13.10 -11.32
C VAL A 163 6.18 11.64 -11.72
N ARG A 164 6.76 11.31 -12.87
CA ARG A 164 6.72 9.96 -13.45
C ARG A 164 7.87 9.75 -14.43
N GLU A 165 8.42 8.56 -14.45
CA GLU A 165 9.43 8.12 -15.42
C GLU A 165 8.81 7.78 -16.79
N ASN A 166 7.57 7.29 -16.82
CA ASN A 166 6.90 6.87 -18.05
C ASN A 166 5.40 7.23 -18.07
N GLU A 167 5.02 8.11 -18.99
CA GLU A 167 3.63 8.57 -19.19
C GLU A 167 2.63 7.44 -19.38
N LYS A 168 2.94 6.54 -20.32
CA LYS A 168 2.02 5.51 -20.79
C LYS A 168 1.77 4.51 -19.67
N LEU A 169 2.84 4.01 -19.05
CA LEU A 169 2.74 3.07 -17.93
C LEU A 169 2.03 3.70 -16.73
N ALA A 170 2.32 4.97 -16.41
CA ALA A 170 1.67 5.66 -15.30
C ALA A 170 0.16 5.81 -15.54
N THR A 171 -0.24 6.08 -16.78
CA THR A 171 -1.66 6.15 -17.19
C THR A 171 -2.32 4.77 -17.12
N GLU A 172 -1.65 3.73 -17.61
CA GLU A 172 -2.13 2.35 -17.51
C GLU A 172 -2.31 1.90 -16.06
N SER A 173 -1.37 2.25 -15.18
CA SER A 173 -1.43 1.98 -13.74
C SER A 173 -2.57 2.72 -13.05
N LEU A 174 -2.80 4.00 -13.39
CA LEU A 174 -3.94 4.76 -12.91
C LEU A 174 -5.27 4.10 -13.30
N ASN A 175 -5.40 3.71 -14.57
CA ASN A 175 -6.61 3.04 -15.07
C ASN A 175 -6.79 1.66 -14.43
N LYS A 176 -5.71 0.90 -14.27
CA LYS A 176 -5.71 -0.40 -13.57
C LYS A 176 -6.27 -0.24 -12.15
N ILE A 177 -5.78 0.73 -11.38
CA ILE A 177 -6.23 0.99 -10.01
C ILE A 177 -7.69 1.45 -9.97
N LYS A 178 -8.10 2.39 -10.85
CA LYS A 178 -9.51 2.81 -10.96
C LYS A 178 -10.44 1.61 -11.18
N ASN A 179 -10.07 0.74 -12.12
CA ASN A 179 -10.87 -0.40 -12.53
C ASN A 179 -10.98 -1.51 -11.47
N LEU A 180 -10.14 -1.50 -10.42
CA LEU A 180 -10.32 -2.39 -9.28
C LEU A 180 -11.62 -2.12 -8.52
N LYS A 181 -12.18 -0.89 -8.63
CA LYS A 181 -13.41 -0.48 -7.93
C LYS A 181 -13.28 -0.78 -6.41
N LYS A 182 -12.26 -0.18 -5.78
CA LYS A 182 -11.90 -0.36 -4.36
C LYS A 182 -11.63 0.99 -3.69
N ASN A 183 -11.60 1.03 -2.37
CA ASN A 183 -11.11 2.21 -1.67
C ASN A 183 -9.60 2.38 -1.93
N ILE A 184 -9.15 3.59 -2.26
CA ILE A 184 -7.76 3.87 -2.62
C ILE A 184 -7.07 4.58 -1.46
N ILE A 185 -5.98 4.01 -0.96
CA ILE A 185 -5.06 4.70 -0.06
C ILE A 185 -3.94 5.27 -0.94
N THR A 186 -3.97 6.60 -1.08
CA THR A 186 -3.05 7.34 -1.95
C THR A 186 -1.66 7.46 -1.33
N GLY A 187 -0.65 7.77 -2.15
CA GLY A 187 0.74 7.96 -1.72
C GLY A 187 0.89 9.01 -0.63
N HIS A 188 0.17 10.13 -0.70
CA HIS A 188 0.37 11.27 0.20
C HIS A 188 -0.89 12.02 0.66
N ASN A 189 -2.09 11.55 0.32
CA ASN A 189 -3.34 12.27 0.61
C ASN A 189 -4.44 11.37 1.23
N GLY A 190 -4.05 10.25 1.83
CA GLY A 190 -4.90 9.36 2.61
C GLY A 190 -5.95 8.61 1.78
N LEU A 191 -7.05 8.27 2.45
CA LEU A 191 -8.13 7.41 1.92
C LEU A 191 -9.07 8.16 0.98
N LEU A 192 -9.26 7.65 -0.22
CA LEU A 192 -10.34 7.96 -1.16
C LEU A 192 -11.33 6.79 -1.17
N LYS A 193 -12.57 7.01 -0.76
CA LYS A 193 -13.59 5.95 -0.78
C LYS A 193 -14.12 5.73 -2.19
N ILE A 194 -14.48 4.49 -2.49
CA ILE A 194 -15.01 4.11 -3.80
C ILE A 194 -16.20 4.98 -4.24
N ASP A 195 -17.15 5.25 -3.35
CA ASP A 195 -18.36 6.03 -3.64
C ASP A 195 -18.05 7.48 -4.04
N GLU A 196 -16.88 8.01 -3.67
CA GLU A 196 -16.44 9.36 -4.02
C GLU A 196 -16.03 9.49 -5.50
N TYR A 197 -15.66 8.38 -6.16
CA TYR A 197 -15.12 8.41 -7.51
C TYR A 197 -15.73 7.39 -8.49
N LEU A 198 -16.63 6.51 -8.03
CA LEU A 198 -17.24 5.47 -8.85
C LEU A 198 -17.93 6.05 -10.10
N ASN A 199 -18.66 7.15 -9.94
CA ASN A 199 -19.35 7.86 -11.03
C ASN A 199 -18.41 8.44 -12.10
N LEU A 200 -17.09 8.50 -11.84
CA LEU A 200 -16.09 8.93 -12.80
C LEU A 200 -15.57 7.76 -13.66
N ILE A 201 -15.71 6.52 -13.18
CA ILE A 201 -15.31 5.33 -13.94
C ILE A 201 -16.32 5.06 -15.06
N ASP A 202 -17.61 5.18 -14.76
CA ASP A 202 -18.68 4.82 -15.70
C ASP A 202 -18.94 5.89 -16.80
N ARG A 203 -18.06 6.90 -16.94
CA ARG A 203 -18.15 8.00 -17.92
C ARG A 203 -17.11 7.92 -19.04
N ASP A 204 -16.14 7.01 -18.93
CA ASP A 204 -15.13 6.71 -19.96
C ASP A 204 -15.66 5.61 -20.90
#